data_AF-S0FWT9-F1
#
_entry.id   AF-S0FWT9-F1
#
_cell.length_a   1.000
_cell.length_b   1.000
_cell.length_c   1.000
_cell.angle_alpha   90.00
_cell.angle_beta   90.00
_cell.angle_gamma   90.00
#
_symmetry.space_group_name_H-M   'P 1'
#
loop_
_entity.id
_entity.type
_entity.pdbx_description
1 polymer ?
#
loop_
_entity_poly.entity_id
_entity_poly.type
_entity_poly.pdbx_seq_one_letter_code
_entity_poly.pdbx_strand_id
1 'polypeptide(L)' 'MSKELDFLTTFFEERGITVSKTDLNNNFMLNEHLDSFGVLTLFIAIEEQFSIKIKPADIVNDNNKTLSGLIKLIQSKQI' A
#
# COMPACT_ATOMS: atom_id res chain seq x y z
N MET A 1 -15.43 -2.93 6.43
CA MET A 1 -14.05 -3.14 5.93
C MET A 1 -13.09 -2.38 6.83
N SER A 2 -11.79 -2.73 6.85
CA SER A 2 -10.81 -1.94 7.63
C SER A 2 -10.53 -0.63 6.88
N LYS A 3 -10.29 0.47 7.61
CA LYS A 3 -10.07 1.79 7.00
C LYS A 3 -8.87 1.80 6.05
N GLU A 4 -7.87 0.95 6.34
CA GLU A 4 -6.66 0.78 5.54
C GLU A 4 -6.99 0.13 4.19
N LEU A 5 -7.83 -0.91 4.19
CA LEU A 5 -8.26 -1.58 2.97
C LEU A 5 -9.09 -0.65 2.08
N ASP A 6 -9.99 0.14 2.67
CA ASP A 6 -10.82 1.08 1.92
C ASP A 6 -9.96 2.18 1.27
N PHE A 7 -9.00 2.74 2.00
CA PHE A 7 -8.04 3.71 1.47
C PHE A 7 -7.20 3.13 0.33
N LEU A 8 -6.58 1.96 0.53
CA LEU A 8 -5.74 1.34 -0.49
C LEU A 8 -6.55 1.01 -1.75
N THR A 9 -7.75 0.45 -1.58
CA THR A 9 -8.64 0.14 -2.72
C THR A 9 -8.95 1.41 -3.51
N THR A 10 -9.30 2.49 -2.84
CA THR A 10 -9.55 3.79 -3.48
C THR A 10 -8.32 4.30 -4.22
N PHE A 11 -7.14 4.25 -3.59
CA PHE A 11 -5.88 4.73 -4.19
C PHE A 11 -5.55 4.01 -5.51
N PHE A 12 -5.77 2.70 -5.57
CA PHE A 12 -5.55 1.90 -6.77
C PHE A 12 -6.65 2.10 -7.82
N GLU A 13 -7.92 2.17 -7.40
CA GLU A 13 -9.05 2.39 -8.31
C GLU A 13 -8.97 3.75 -9.02
N GLU A 14 -8.55 4.81 -8.33
CA GLU A 14 -8.30 6.14 -8.91
C GLU A 14 -7.22 6.12 -10.01
N ARG A 15 -6.37 5.10 -10.01
CA ARG A 15 -5.31 4.88 -11.02
C ARG A 15 -5.71 3.86 -12.07
N GLY A 16 -6.97 3.43 -12.09
CA GLY A 16 -7.49 2.44 -13.03
C GLY A 16 -7.06 1.00 -12.71
N ILE A 17 -6.55 0.73 -11.51
CA ILE A 17 -6.11 -0.59 -11.07
C ILE A 17 -7.22 -1.20 -10.21
N THR A 18 -7.89 -2.22 -10.73
CA THR A 18 -8.90 -2.95 -9.96
C THR A 18 -8.21 -3.90 -8.99
N VAL A 19 -8.37 -3.65 -7.69
CA VAL A 19 -7.85 -4.52 -6.63
C VAL A 19 -8.97 -5.46 -6.19
N SER A 20 -8.85 -6.76 -6.51
CA SER A 20 -9.80 -7.73 -5.97
C SER A 20 -9.38 -8.17 -4.56
N LYS A 21 -10.34 -8.60 -3.73
CA LYS A 21 -10.05 -9.19 -2.40
C LYS A 21 -9.16 -10.44 -2.48
N THR A 22 -9.05 -11.05 -3.65
CA THR A 22 -8.17 -12.18 -3.95
C THR A 22 -6.70 -11.77 -4.15
N ASP A 23 -6.43 -10.49 -4.40
CA ASP A 23 -5.09 -9.95 -4.68
C ASP A 23 -4.34 -9.45 -3.43
N LEU A 24 -4.87 -9.69 -2.23
CA LEU A 24 -4.30 -9.17 -0.99
C LEU A 24 -2.83 -9.56 -0.77
N ASN A 25 -2.39 -10.70 -1.31
CA ASN A 25 -1.02 -11.18 -1.20
C ASN A 25 -0.22 -11.02 -2.50
N ASN A 26 -0.81 -10.45 -3.55
CA ASN A 26 -0.13 -10.24 -4.82
C ASN A 26 0.78 -9.01 -4.73
N ASN A 27 1.99 -9.15 -5.28
CA ASN A 27 2.96 -8.08 -5.29
C ASN A 27 2.59 -7.09 -6.41
N PHE A 28 2.14 -5.90 -6.02
CA PHE A 28 1.69 -4.88 -6.97
C PHE A 28 2.83 -4.25 -7.80
N MET A 29 4.10 -4.45 -7.41
CA MET A 29 5.25 -4.06 -8.24
C MET A 29 5.56 -5.09 -9.33
N LEU A 30 5.29 -6.37 -9.10
CA LEU A 30 5.60 -7.43 -10.07
C LEU A 30 4.56 -7.53 -11.19
N ASN A 31 3.33 -7.07 -10.92
CA ASN A 31 2.24 -7.07 -11.89
C ASN A 31 2.16 -5.78 -12.73
N GLU A 32 3.21 -4.96 -12.74
CA GLU A 32 3.28 -3.67 -13.44
C GLU A 32 2.19 -2.66 -13.06
N HIS A 33 1.54 -2.85 -11.90
CA HIS A 33 0.47 -1.94 -11.45
C HIS A 33 1.03 -0.61 -10.95
N LEU A 34 2.23 -0.59 -10.37
CA LEU A 34 2.90 0.63 -9.94
C LEU A 34 4.37 0.61 -10.36
N ASP A 35 4.83 1.72 -10.95
CA ASP A 35 6.24 1.98 -11.17
C ASP A 35 6.90 2.52 -9.88
N SER A 36 8.21 2.77 -9.92
CA SER A 36 8.95 3.28 -8.75
C SER A 36 8.38 4.60 -8.22
N PHE A 37 7.82 5.45 -9.08
CA PHE A 37 7.22 6.72 -8.68
C PHE A 37 5.84 6.51 -8.04
N GLY A 38 5.03 5.61 -8.58
CA GLY A 38 3.75 5.20 -8.03
C GLY A 38 3.89 4.60 -6.63
N VAL A 39 4.93 3.79 -6.41
CA VAL A 39 5.23 3.24 -5.08
C VAL A 39 5.62 4.32 -4.08
N LEU A 40 6.49 5.27 -4.47
CA LEU A 40 6.81 6.40 -3.59
C LEU A 40 5.58 7.24 -3.26
N THR A 41 4.74 7.53 -4.26
CA THR A 41 3.49 8.28 -4.07
C THR A 41 2.52 7.57 -3.14
N LEU A 42 2.43 6.24 -3.24
CA LEU A 42 1.62 5.40 -2.34
C LEU A 42 2.10 5.53 -0.89
N PHE A 43 3.41 5.38 -0.66
CA PHE A 43 3.96 5.47 0.69
C PHE A 43 3.78 6.86 1.31
N ILE A 44 3.95 7.94 0.52
CA ILE A 44 3.68 9.31 0.96
C ILE A 44 2.20 9.47 1.35
N ALA A 45 1.28 9.03 0.48
CA ALA A 45 -0.15 9.13 0.74
C ALA A 45 -0.57 8.34 2.00
N ILE A 46 0.06 7.20 2.26
CA ILE A 46 -0.14 6.43 3.49
C ILE A 46 0.34 7.20 4.72
N GLU A 47 1.54 7.82 4.67
CA GLU A 47 2.06 8.63 5.77
C GLU A 47 1.11 9.78 6.12
N GLU A 48 0.62 10.50 5.10
CA GLU A 48 -0.32 11.60 5.27
C GLU A 48 -1.67 11.14 5.83
N GLN A 49 -2.27 10.11 5.24
CA GLN A 49 -3.60 9.63 5.62
C GLN A 49 -3.66 9.07 7.04
N PHE A 50 -2.62 8.35 7.46
CA PHE A 50 -2.60 7.66 8.74
C PHE A 50 -1.71 8.31 9.78
N SER A 51 -1.06 9.44 9.46
CA SER A 51 -0.13 10.16 10.35
C SER A 51 0.97 9.25 10.90
N ILE A 52 1.47 8.33 10.08
CA ILE A 52 2.54 7.39 10.43
C ILE A 52 3.85 7.80 9.76
N LYS A 53 4.97 7.27 10.26
CA LYS A 53 6.29 7.45 9.65
C LYS A 53 6.80 6.18 8.99
N ILE A 54 7.07 6.26 7.70
CA ILE A 54 7.58 5.17 6.86
C ILE A 54 9.06 5.43 6.59
N LYS A 55 9.89 4.41 6.84
CA LYS A 55 11.33 4.47 6.62
C LYS A 55 11.66 3.87 5.25
N PRO A 56 12.81 4.23 4.64
CA PRO A 56 13.26 3.58 3.40
C PRO A 56 13.31 2.05 3.49
N ALA A 57 13.66 1.51 4.67
CA ALA A 57 13.65 0.07 4.95
C ALA A 57 12.25 -0.57 4.83
N ASP A 58 11.19 0.18 5.12
CA ASP A 58 9.80 -0.28 4.98
C ASP A 58 9.39 -0.37 3.50
N ILE A 59 9.95 0.49 2.64
CA ILE A 59 9.65 0.55 1.19
C ILE A 59 10.33 -0.59 0.43
N VAL A 60 11.57 -0.90 0.78
CA VAL A 60 12.34 -1.97 0.12
C VAL A 60 11.93 -3.36 0.56
N ASN A 61 11.21 -3.50 1.68
CA ASN A 61 10.74 -4.77 2.19
C ASN A 61 9.66 -5.38 1.28
N ASP A 62 9.96 -6.52 0.68
CA ASP A 62 9.04 -7.20 -0.25
C ASP A 62 7.69 -7.56 0.37
N ASN A 63 7.64 -7.80 1.68
CA ASN A 63 6.37 -8.07 2.36
C ASN A 63 5.42 -6.88 2.27
N ASN A 64 5.95 -5.65 2.31
CA ASN A 64 5.18 -4.40 2.23
C ASN A 64 4.80 -4.04 0.78
N LYS A 65 5.19 -4.86 -0.20
CA LYS A 65 4.80 -4.70 -1.62
C LYS A 65 3.50 -5.45 -1.95
N THR A 66 2.77 -5.91 -0.93
CA THR A 66 1.47 -6.56 -1.03
C THR A 66 0.43 -5.73 -0.28
N LEU A 67 -0.85 -5.82 -0.66
CA LEU A 67 -1.91 -5.08 0.03
C LEU A 67 -2.00 -5.47 1.52
N SER A 68 -1.89 -6.77 1.81
CA SER A 68 -1.93 -7.29 3.17
C SER A 68 -0.72 -6.86 4.00
N GLY A 69 0.45 -6.78 3.37
CA GLY A 69 1.65 -6.24 4.00
C GLY A 69 1.53 -4.75 4.33
N LEU A 70 0.99 -3.94 3.43
CA LEU A 70 0.74 -2.52 3.69
C LEU A 70 -0.24 -2.32 4.84
N ILE A 71 -1.33 -3.08 4.87
CA ILE A 71 -2.30 -3.02 5.98
C ILE A 71 -1.62 -3.33 7.31
N LYS A 72 -0.81 -4.39 7.37
CA LYS A 72 -0.05 -4.75 8.57
C LYS A 72 0.97 -3.67 8.95
N LEU A 73 1.65 -3.09 7.97
CA LEU A 73 2.60 -2.01 8.18
C LEU A 73 1.92 -0.79 8.82
N ILE A 74 0.78 -0.38 8.27
CA ILE A 74 -0.01 0.75 8.77
C ILE A 74 -0.44 0.48 10.22
N GLN A 75 -1.06 -0.68 10.46
CA GLN A 75 -1.52 -1.08 11.78
C GLN A 75 -0.39 -1.18 12.81
N SER A 76 0.80 -1.59 12.41
CA SER A 76 1.97 -1.69 13.31
C SER A 76 2.53 -0.34 13.75
N LYS A 77 2.20 0.74 13.04
CA LYS A 77 2.72 2.10 13.26
C LYS A 77 1.69 3.08 13.81
N GLN A 78 0.41 2.73 13.76
CA GLN A 78 -0.66 3.44 14.44
C GLN A 78 -0.61 3.07 15.93
N ILE A 79 -0.21 4.02 16.76
CA ILE A 79 -0.18 3.92 18.22
C ILE A 79 -1.30 4.80 18.77
#